data_AF-A0A829GYV4-F1
#
_entry.id   AF-A0A829GYV4-F1
#
_cell.length_a   1.000
_cell.length_b   1.000
_cell.length_c   1.000
_cell.angle_alpha   90.00
_cell.angle_beta   90.00
_cell.angle_gamma   90.00
#
_symmetry.space_group_name_H-M   'P 1'
#
loop_
_entity.id
_entity.type
_entity.pdbx_description
1 polymer ?
#
loop_
_entity_poly.entity_id
_entity_poly.type
_entity_poly.pdbx_seq_one_letter_code
_entity_poly.pdbx_strand_id
1 'polypeptide(L)' 'MSYRIQLNMKTQEFIAIDSSNAKHIGKGNTIEKALQQLKK' A
#
# COMPACT_ATOMS: atom_id res chain seq x y z
N MET A 1 4.76 -11.72 6.67
CA MET A 1 3.57 -11.13 6.03
C MET A 1 3.94 -10.72 4.63
N SER A 2 3.12 -11.10 3.66
CA SER A 2 3.31 -10.75 2.25
C SER A 2 2.37 -9.60 1.92
N TYR A 3 2.82 -8.65 1.11
CA TYR A 3 2.01 -7.50 0.69
C TYR A 3 2.17 -7.32 -0.81
N ARG A 4 1.11 -6.87 -1.49
CA ARG A 4 1.21 -6.44 -2.88
C ARG A 4 1.41 -4.94 -2.88
N ILE A 5 2.42 -4.46 -3.61
CA ILE A 5 2.64 -3.03 -3.84
C ILE A 5 2.20 -2.70 -5.25
N GLN A 6 1.41 -1.64 -5.39
CA GLN A 6 1.06 -1.04 -6.67
C GLN A 6 1.53 0.41 -6.69
N LEU A 7 1.99 0.88 -7.86
CA LEU A 7 2.29 2.28 -8.10
C LEU A 7 1.16 2.89 -8.93
N ASN A 8 0.51 3.92 -8.39
CA ASN A 8 -0.41 4.72 -9.16
C ASN A 8 0.38 5.72 -10.01
N MET A 9 0.49 5.46 -11.32
CA MET A 9 1.24 6.30 -12.24
C MET A 9 0.63 7.71 -12.43
N LYS A 10 -0.65 7.92 -12.07
CA LYS A 10 -1.30 9.24 -12.18
C LYS A 10 -0.98 10.13 -10.98
N THR A 11 -1.05 9.59 -9.78
CA THR A 11 -0.82 10.34 -8.53
C THR A 11 0.60 10.17 -7.98
N GLN A 12 1.40 9.27 -8.56
CA GLN A 12 2.72 8.86 -8.09
C GLN A 12 2.70 8.31 -6.66
N GLU A 13 1.57 7.72 -6.24
CA GLU A 13 1.41 7.14 -4.91
C GLU A 13 1.63 5.62 -4.93
N PHE A 14 2.26 5.11 -3.88
CA PHE A 14 2.33 3.69 -3.59
C PHE A 14 1.09 3.26 -2.83
N ILE A 15 0.55 2.11 -3.23
CA ILE A 15 -0.60 1.45 -2.61
C ILE A 15 -0.11 0.09 -2.13
N ALA A 16 -0.10 -0.11 -0.83
CA ALA A 16 0.16 -1.39 -0.19
C ALA A 16 -1.18 -2.09 0.06
N ILE A 17 -1.26 -3.37 -0.32
CA ILE A 17 -2.47 -4.18 -0.20
C ILE A 17 -2.13 -5.43 0.60
N ASP A 18 -2.93 -5.70 1.62
CA ASP A 18 -2.81 -6.91 2.43
C ASP A 18 -3.12 -8.15 1.58
N SER A 19 -2.25 -9.18 1.64
CA SER A 19 -2.42 -10.40 0.84
C SER A 19 -3.63 -11.24 1.26
N SER A 20 -4.06 -11.12 2.51
CA SER A 20 -5.16 -11.87 3.13
C SER A 20 -6.48 -11.08 3.09
N ASN A 21 -6.43 -9.76 2.93
CA ASN A 21 -7.62 -8.91 2.80
C ASN A 21 -7.40 -7.77 1.80
N ALA A 22 -7.84 -7.96 0.57
CA ALA A 22 -7.71 -6.96 -0.51
C ALA A 22 -8.45 -5.63 -0.25
N LYS A 23 -9.36 -5.56 0.73
CA LYS A 23 -10.00 -4.30 1.15
C LYS A 23 -9.16 -3.52 2.14
N HIS A 24 -8.18 -4.16 2.79
CA HIS A 24 -7.25 -3.50 3.67
C HIS A 24 -6.07 -2.98 2.83
N ILE A 25 -6.03 -1.66 2.64
CA ILE A 25 -5.02 -0.99 1.84
C ILE A 25 -4.42 0.18 2.61
N GLY A 26 -3.13 0.41 2.41
CA GLY A 26 -2.43 1.61 2.86
C GLY A 26 -1.89 2.38 1.67
N LYS A 27 -1.93 3.71 1.73
CA LYS A 27 -1.43 4.59 0.66
C LYS A 27 -0.34 5.50 1.17
N GLY A 28 0.57 5.88 0.30
CA GLY A 28 1.57 6.90 0.61
C GLY A 28 2.52 7.22 -0.53
N ASN A 29 3.20 8.34 -0.42
CA ASN A 29 4.15 8.83 -1.43
C ASN A 29 5.46 8.01 -1.43
N THR A 30 5.67 7.15 -0.44
CA THR A 30 6.77 6.17 -0.40
C THR A 30 6.21 4.80 -0.01
N ILE A 31 6.96 3.74 -0.30
CA ILE A 31 6.59 2.37 0.06
C ILE A 31 6.45 2.23 1.58
N GLU A 32 7.35 2.85 2.35
CA GLU A 32 7.35 2.82 3.81
C GLU A 32 6.08 3.46 4.38
N LYS A 33 5.66 4.60 3.82
CA LYS A 33 4.42 5.28 4.23
C LYS A 33 3.19 4.44 3.91
N ALA A 34 3.14 3.84 2.73
CA ALA A 34 2.04 2.95 2.34
C ALA A 34 1.95 1.72 3.26
N LEU A 35 3.09 1.12 3.61
CA LEU A 35 3.15 0.00 4.56
C LEU A 35 2.81 0.42 5.99
N GLN A 36 3.20 1.62 6.42
CA GLN A 36 2.86 2.14 7.75
C GLN A 36 1.34 2.37 7.87
N GLN A 37 0.69 2.88 6.83
CA GLN A 37 -0.77 3.01 6.80
C GLN A 37 -1.46 1.64 6.84
N LEU A 38 -0.94 0.64 6.13
CA LEU A 38 -1.52 -0.70 6.10
C LEU A 38 -1.44 -1.43 7.46
N LYS A 39 -0.51 -1.03 8.33
CA LYS A 39 -0.36 -1.61 9.68
C LYS A 39 -1.24 -0.94 10.73
N LYS A 40 -1.98 0.11 10.36
CA LYS A 40 -2.77 0.94 11.25
C LYS A 40 -4.21 0.43 11.32
#